data_AF-A0A7V3M396-F1
#
_entry.id   AF-A0A7V3M396-F1
#
_cell.length_a   1.000
_cell.length_b   1.000
_cell.length_c   1.000
_cell.angle_alpha   90.00
_cell.angle_beta   90.00
_cell.angle_gamma   90.00
#
_symmetry.space_group_name_H-M   'P 1'
#
loop_
_entity.id
_entity.type
_entity.pdbx_description
1 polymer ?
#
loop_
_entity_poly.entity_id
_entity_poly.type
_entity_poly.pdbx_seq_one_letter_code
_entity_poly.pdbx_strand_id
1 'polypeptide(L)'
;PVLARERIFARLGMRESAFNPPEAWRDRIAPTEVVDGLVRTGVVHDPLAFRMGGAAGHAGLFTTAEDLARFAQALLNGGVYGAGRILHPRAVALMVSPLALPQSKGRRTLGWDVDSAPTVRGIHSSPGSFGHTGFTGTALWLDRPTETFVIFLSNRVHPDGTGDLTGLRGAVVSAAGRALLDGPDAELEGQPVAVRTGVEVLERLAWVPLTGLRVGLVTNQTGRDREGRRTADLLREGGVQLRALFSPEHGLAGIAEGPVPSAIDAASGLPVHSLYGATPRPTPPMLRGLDVLLFDLQDVGTRFYTYITTLGYVLEAAATEGLPVVVLDRPNPITGRIVEGPVLDPDLTSFTAYHPLPVRHGMTVGELARLFNGERATGAELTVIPARGWRREQWFDETGLPWVNPSPNIRSLTAATLYPAVGLLESANVSVGRGTELPFEILGAPWINGEALAAALAALDLPGVRFVPTQFTPRASLYRGEACQGVRILLTDREAFRAVRTGLEMAATLHRLYPGTFLLEKVQRLLGNRAAMEWLRQGDGRAAAGADGEILEAFLRVRERYLLY
;
A
#
# COMPACT_ATOMS: atom_id res chain seq x y z
N PRO A 1 -21.30 43.00 4.55
CA PRO A 1 -20.88 42.82 5.97
C PRO A 1 -22.04 42.49 6.94
N VAL A 2 -23.09 43.31 7.00
CA VAL A 2 -24.20 43.16 7.97
C VAL A 2 -24.90 41.81 7.86
N LEU A 3 -25.19 41.37 6.63
CA LEU A 3 -25.86 40.08 6.39
C LEU A 3 -25.07 38.90 6.96
N ALA A 4 -23.75 38.83 6.72
CA ALA A 4 -22.91 37.76 7.24
C ALA A 4 -22.87 37.76 8.78
N ARG A 5 -22.77 38.95 9.39
CA ARG A 5 -22.82 39.12 10.85
C ARG A 5 -24.12 38.58 11.45
N GLU A 6 -25.27 38.97 10.89
CA GLU A 6 -26.58 38.64 11.48
C GLU A 6 -27.06 37.22 11.14
N ARG A 7 -26.76 36.75 9.92
CA ARG A 7 -27.28 35.48 9.41
C ARG A 7 -26.34 34.30 9.59
N ILE A 8 -25.04 34.56 9.79
CA ILE A 8 -24.03 33.50 9.96
C ILE A 8 -23.33 33.67 11.31
N PHE A 9 -22.57 34.75 11.48
CA PHE A 9 -21.62 34.86 12.60
C PHE A 9 -22.33 34.85 13.95
N ALA A 10 -23.30 35.74 14.14
CA ALA A 10 -24.07 35.81 15.39
C ALA A 10 -24.85 34.52 15.68
N ARG A 11 -25.38 33.86 14.64
CA ARG A 11 -26.15 32.62 14.81
C ARG A 11 -25.26 31.46 15.24
N LEU A 12 -24.07 31.35 14.68
CA LEU A 12 -23.13 30.28 15.00
C LEU A 12 -22.26 30.59 16.22
N GLY A 13 -22.38 31.80 16.80
CA GLY A 13 -21.52 32.24 17.89
C GLY A 13 -20.08 32.53 17.44
N MET A 14 -19.87 32.89 16.17
CA MET A 14 -18.57 33.30 15.64
C MET A 14 -18.28 34.75 16.07
N ARG A 15 -17.64 34.92 17.22
CA ARG A 15 -17.47 36.24 17.87
C ARG A 15 -16.25 37.01 17.36
N GLU A 16 -15.34 36.33 16.69
CA GLU A 16 -14.07 36.84 16.20
C GLU A 16 -13.98 36.80 14.67
N SER A 17 -15.13 36.97 14.02
CA SER A 17 -15.30 36.97 12.57
C SER A 17 -15.84 38.30 12.08
N ALA A 18 -15.08 39.02 11.25
CA ALA A 18 -15.49 40.31 10.72
C ALA A 18 -14.84 40.64 9.38
N PHE A 19 -15.58 41.38 8.56
CA PHE A 19 -14.98 42.21 7.51
C PHE A 19 -14.59 43.54 8.14
N ASN A 20 -13.40 44.07 7.83
CA ASN A 20 -12.81 45.24 8.49
C ASN A 20 -12.76 45.05 10.03
N PRO A 21 -11.86 44.16 10.52
CA PRO A 21 -11.82 43.80 11.93
C PRO A 21 -11.59 45.04 12.82
N PRO A 22 -12.17 45.07 14.03
CA PRO A 22 -11.95 46.16 14.97
C PRO A 22 -10.47 46.37 15.28
N GLU A 23 -10.08 47.62 15.54
CA GLU A 23 -8.69 47.95 15.89
C GLU A 23 -8.20 47.19 17.14
N ALA A 24 -9.08 46.89 18.09
CA ALA A 24 -8.78 46.08 19.26
C ALA A 24 -8.28 44.65 18.93
N TRP A 25 -8.44 44.16 17.70
CA TRP A 25 -7.92 42.85 17.28
C TRP A 25 -6.51 42.92 16.70
N ARG A 26 -5.98 44.12 16.43
CA ARG A 26 -4.78 44.34 15.62
C ARG A 26 -3.58 43.50 16.07
N ASP A 27 -3.33 43.42 17.37
CA ASP A 27 -2.19 42.68 17.95
C ASP A 27 -2.31 41.15 17.82
N ARG A 28 -3.51 40.64 17.52
CA ARG A 28 -3.79 39.21 17.31
C ARG A 28 -3.95 38.84 15.85
N ILE A 29 -3.89 39.82 14.93
CA ILE A 29 -4.03 39.58 13.50
C ILE A 29 -2.65 39.33 12.91
N ALA A 30 -2.49 38.19 12.24
CA ALA A 30 -1.25 37.87 11.54
C ALA A 30 -0.95 38.94 10.46
N PRO A 31 0.29 39.43 10.35
CA PRO A 31 0.68 40.38 9.31
C PRO A 31 0.56 39.72 7.93
N THR A 32 0.08 40.47 6.92
CA THR A 32 0.00 40.01 5.52
C THR A 32 1.25 40.43 4.75
N GLU A 33 1.22 41.51 4.00
CA GLU A 33 2.31 41.93 3.12
C GLU A 33 2.90 43.28 3.58
N VAL A 34 4.12 43.58 3.17
CA VAL A 34 4.73 44.91 3.34
C VAL A 34 4.39 45.75 2.11
N VAL A 35 3.68 46.86 2.30
CA VAL A 35 3.34 47.83 1.24
C VAL A 35 3.91 49.18 1.63
N ASP A 36 4.70 49.79 0.75
CA ASP A 36 5.37 51.08 0.98
C ASP A 36 6.16 51.15 2.30
N GLY A 37 6.82 50.03 2.66
CA GLY A 37 7.60 49.91 3.89
C GLY A 37 6.78 49.69 5.17
N LEU A 38 5.44 49.58 5.07
CA LEU A 38 4.55 49.34 6.19
C LEU A 38 3.96 47.94 6.14
N VAL A 39 4.01 47.23 7.27
CA VAL A 39 3.38 45.91 7.41
C VAL A 39 1.87 46.09 7.44
N ARG A 40 1.17 45.47 6.49
CA ARG A 40 -0.29 45.45 6.44
C ARG A 40 -0.82 44.45 7.48
N THR A 41 -1.62 44.95 8.42
CA THR A 41 -2.22 44.16 9.51
C THR A 41 -3.66 44.62 9.73
N GLY A 42 -4.60 43.68 9.78
CA GLY A 42 -6.03 43.99 9.95
C GLY A 42 -6.71 44.64 8.73
N VAL A 43 -6.04 44.65 7.59
CA VAL A 43 -6.54 45.21 6.33
C VAL A 43 -6.41 44.16 5.23
N VAL A 44 -7.46 43.99 4.42
CA VAL A 44 -7.46 42.99 3.34
C VAL A 44 -6.32 43.25 2.35
N HIS A 45 -5.58 42.19 2.01
CA HIS A 45 -4.49 42.27 1.03
C HIS A 45 -5.01 42.30 -0.42
N ASP A 46 -6.13 41.63 -0.71
CA ASP A 46 -6.73 41.57 -2.05
C ASP A 46 -7.00 42.98 -2.59
N PRO A 47 -6.38 43.38 -3.71
CA PRO A 47 -6.47 44.76 -4.19
C PRO A 47 -7.90 45.18 -4.56
N LEU A 48 -8.72 44.25 -5.06
CA LEU A 48 -10.10 44.54 -5.45
C LEU A 48 -10.97 44.75 -4.22
N ALA A 49 -10.93 43.84 -3.25
CA ALA A 49 -11.66 43.96 -2.00
C ALA A 49 -11.23 45.20 -1.22
N PHE A 50 -9.93 45.54 -1.21
CA PHE A 50 -9.43 46.77 -0.60
C PHE A 50 -10.08 48.01 -1.22
N ARG A 51 -10.10 48.13 -2.55
CA ARG A 51 -10.74 49.26 -3.26
C ARG A 51 -12.27 49.30 -3.07
N MET A 52 -12.89 48.16 -2.76
CA MET A 52 -14.32 48.06 -2.44
C MET A 52 -14.63 48.39 -0.96
N GLY A 53 -13.69 48.95 -0.20
CA GLY A 53 -13.88 49.29 1.22
C GLY A 53 -13.68 48.11 2.17
N GLY A 54 -12.93 47.10 1.74
CA GLY A 54 -12.44 46.00 2.58
C GLY A 54 -13.39 44.80 2.74
N ALA A 55 -14.59 44.85 2.15
CA ALA A 55 -15.57 43.78 2.26
C ALA A 55 -16.12 43.36 0.88
N ALA A 56 -15.68 42.19 0.39
CA ALA A 56 -16.15 41.61 -0.85
C ALA A 56 -16.58 40.14 -0.65
N GLY A 57 -17.41 39.62 -1.57
CA GLY A 57 -17.89 38.24 -1.50
C GLY A 57 -16.78 37.19 -1.63
N HIS A 58 -15.66 37.55 -2.29
CA HIS A 58 -14.52 36.67 -2.51
C HIS A 58 -13.36 36.88 -1.52
N ALA A 59 -13.31 38.00 -0.80
CA ALA A 59 -12.19 38.35 0.08
C ALA A 59 -12.55 39.41 1.14
N GLY A 60 -11.72 39.49 2.19
CA GLY A 60 -11.82 40.53 3.24
C GLY A 60 -12.33 40.06 4.60
N LEU A 61 -12.64 38.77 4.75
CA LEU A 61 -13.01 38.18 6.03
C LEU A 61 -11.75 37.90 6.87
N PHE A 62 -11.75 38.38 8.11
CA PHE A 62 -10.82 37.99 9.17
C PHE A 62 -11.57 37.11 10.16
N THR A 63 -10.96 36.00 10.58
CA THR A 63 -11.57 34.98 11.44
C THR A 63 -10.48 34.20 12.20
N THR A 64 -10.88 33.47 13.24
CA THR A 64 -10.05 32.49 13.93
C THR A 64 -10.34 31.07 13.45
N ALA A 65 -9.44 30.13 13.80
CA ALA A 65 -9.68 28.70 13.57
C ALA A 65 -10.89 28.19 14.38
N GLU A 66 -11.10 28.71 15.59
CA GLU A 66 -12.23 28.34 16.44
C GLU A 66 -13.58 28.74 15.82
N ASP A 67 -13.68 29.95 15.27
CA ASP A 67 -14.89 30.40 14.58
C ASP A 67 -15.14 29.62 13.29
N LEU A 68 -14.09 29.33 12.52
CA LEU A 68 -14.21 28.48 11.33
C LEU A 68 -14.62 27.05 11.69
N ALA A 69 -14.19 26.51 12.84
CA ALA A 69 -14.61 25.19 13.31
C ALA A 69 -16.11 25.14 13.58
N ARG A 70 -16.69 26.19 14.17
CA ARG A 70 -18.15 26.32 14.35
C ARG A 70 -18.89 26.33 13.01
N PHE A 71 -18.36 27.05 12.03
CA PHE A 71 -18.91 27.09 10.68
C PHE A 71 -18.81 25.73 9.98
N ALA A 72 -17.66 25.07 10.03
CA ALA A 72 -17.44 23.77 9.44
C ALA A 72 -18.35 22.70 10.06
N GLN A 73 -18.43 22.67 11.40
CA GLN A 73 -19.34 21.79 12.12
C GLN A 73 -20.80 22.07 11.76
N ALA A 74 -21.20 23.33 11.60
CA ALA A 74 -22.54 23.66 11.16
C ALA A 74 -22.87 23.02 9.81
N LEU A 75 -21.93 23.00 8.86
CA LEU A 75 -22.14 22.37 7.56
C LEU A 75 -22.22 20.84 7.66
N LEU A 76 -21.38 20.21 8.48
CA LEU A 76 -21.46 18.77 8.73
C LEU A 76 -22.82 18.39 9.36
N ASN A 77 -23.32 19.22 10.28
CA ASN A 77 -24.59 19.03 10.98
C ASN A 77 -25.84 19.45 10.17
N GLY A 78 -25.73 19.64 8.85
CA GLY A 78 -26.88 20.03 8.02
C GLY A 78 -27.39 21.46 8.27
N GLY A 79 -26.48 22.37 8.63
CA GLY A 79 -26.70 23.81 8.72
C GLY A 79 -26.91 24.36 10.13
N VAL A 80 -26.52 23.62 11.18
CA VAL A 80 -26.77 23.95 12.59
C VAL A 80 -25.54 23.77 13.47
N TYR A 81 -25.27 24.74 14.34
CA TYR A 81 -24.31 24.60 15.44
C TYR A 81 -24.90 25.19 16.73
N GLY A 82 -24.89 24.42 17.81
CA GLY A 82 -25.63 24.76 19.03
C GLY A 82 -27.11 25.01 18.73
N ALA A 83 -27.64 26.16 19.19
CA ALA A 83 -29.02 26.57 18.91
C ALA A 83 -29.20 27.33 17.57
N GLY A 84 -28.10 27.62 16.86
CA GLY A 84 -28.11 28.47 15.67
C GLY A 84 -28.28 27.70 14.37
N ARG A 85 -29.23 28.12 13.51
CA ARG A 85 -29.39 27.60 12.14
C ARG A 85 -29.03 28.64 11.09
N ILE A 86 -28.13 28.27 10.17
CA ILE A 86 -27.76 29.11 9.01
C ILE A 86 -28.40 28.63 7.71
N LEU A 87 -28.62 27.32 7.57
CA LEU A 87 -29.20 26.71 6.37
C LEU A 87 -30.14 25.55 6.76
N HIS A 88 -31.10 25.27 5.88
CA HIS A 88 -31.92 24.05 5.98
C HIS A 88 -31.07 22.83 5.55
N PRO A 89 -31.26 21.62 6.11
CA PRO A 89 -30.42 20.46 5.78
C PRO A 89 -30.44 20.11 4.29
N ARG A 90 -31.59 20.26 3.63
CA ARG A 90 -31.70 20.11 2.16
C ARG A 90 -30.86 21.13 1.38
N ALA A 91 -30.76 22.36 1.86
CA ALA A 91 -29.94 23.39 1.22
C ALA A 91 -28.45 23.09 1.40
N VAL A 92 -28.05 22.59 2.56
CA VAL A 92 -26.68 22.11 2.79
C VAL A 92 -26.35 20.93 1.90
N ALA A 93 -27.24 19.94 1.80
CA ALA A 93 -27.07 18.78 0.93
C ALA A 93 -26.88 19.20 -0.54
N LEU A 94 -27.68 20.16 -1.03
CA LEU A 94 -27.49 20.77 -2.36
C LEU A 94 -26.15 21.49 -2.48
N MET A 95 -25.76 22.27 -1.46
CA MET A 95 -24.53 23.05 -1.47
C MET A 95 -23.28 22.17 -1.61
N VAL A 96 -23.29 20.98 -1.02
CA VAL A 96 -22.13 20.06 -0.96
C VAL A 96 -22.25 18.89 -1.94
N SER A 97 -23.26 18.90 -2.82
CA SER A 97 -23.40 17.88 -3.86
C SER A 97 -22.41 18.14 -5.00
N PRO A 98 -21.54 17.17 -5.36
CA PRO A 98 -20.60 17.33 -6.46
C PRO A 98 -21.30 17.47 -7.81
N LEU A 99 -20.81 18.41 -8.62
CA LEU A 99 -21.20 18.66 -10.00
C LEU A 99 -19.94 18.54 -10.87
N ALA A 100 -20.03 17.76 -11.94
CA ALA A 100 -19.01 17.74 -12.99
C ALA A 100 -19.16 19.02 -13.84
N LEU A 101 -18.12 19.85 -13.92
CA LEU A 101 -18.15 21.03 -14.77
C LEU A 101 -17.49 20.72 -16.12
N PRO A 102 -18.09 21.11 -17.27
CA PRO A 102 -17.61 20.75 -18.61
C PRO A 102 -16.18 21.21 -18.96
N GLN A 103 -15.57 22.10 -18.16
CA GLN A 103 -14.28 22.74 -18.45
C GLN A 103 -13.23 22.59 -17.33
N SER A 104 -13.56 21.98 -16.18
CA SER A 104 -12.58 21.75 -15.11
C SER A 104 -12.07 20.30 -15.13
N LYS A 105 -10.75 20.14 -14.92
CA LYS A 105 -10.18 18.84 -14.53
C LYS A 105 -10.57 18.55 -13.07
N GLY A 106 -11.80 18.09 -12.85
CA GLY A 106 -12.36 17.75 -11.52
C GLY A 106 -13.80 18.22 -11.32
N ARG A 107 -14.32 17.95 -10.13
CA ARG A 107 -15.67 18.23 -9.62
C ARG A 107 -15.64 19.40 -8.65
N ARG A 108 -16.72 20.17 -8.64
CA ARG A 108 -16.97 21.25 -7.68
C ARG A 108 -18.40 21.17 -7.15
N THR A 109 -18.67 21.88 -6.06
CA THR A 109 -20.04 22.05 -5.54
C THR A 109 -20.42 23.54 -5.58
N LEU A 110 -21.56 23.92 -5.01
CA LEU A 110 -21.93 25.33 -4.86
C LEU A 110 -21.02 26.00 -3.80
N GLY A 111 -19.90 26.55 -4.27
CA GLY A 111 -18.95 27.32 -3.45
C GLY A 111 -17.75 26.53 -2.94
N TRP A 112 -17.63 25.23 -3.25
CA TRP A 112 -16.54 24.38 -2.77
C TRP A 112 -15.86 23.63 -3.90
N ASP A 113 -14.58 23.33 -3.69
CA ASP A 113 -13.83 22.35 -4.47
C ASP A 113 -14.03 20.93 -3.92
N VAL A 114 -13.91 19.92 -4.78
CA VAL A 114 -13.94 18.50 -4.39
C VAL A 114 -12.64 17.82 -4.80
N ASP A 115 -12.26 17.95 -6.07
CA ASP A 115 -11.06 17.32 -6.64
C ASP A 115 -10.54 18.06 -7.89
N SER A 116 -10.74 19.38 -8.00
CA SER A 116 -10.17 20.15 -9.12
C SER A 116 -8.65 20.18 -9.04
N ALA A 117 -7.96 19.91 -10.16
CA ALA A 117 -6.51 20.01 -10.23
C ALA A 117 -6.02 21.48 -10.32
N PRO A 118 -4.98 21.89 -9.56
CA PRO A 118 -4.28 21.13 -8.52
C PRO A 118 -5.10 21.04 -7.22
N THR A 119 -5.24 19.82 -6.69
CA THR A 119 -6.05 19.57 -5.49
C THR A 119 -5.23 19.61 -4.21
N VAL A 120 -5.84 20.07 -3.12
CA VAL A 120 -5.30 19.96 -1.75
C VAL A 120 -6.02 18.89 -0.94
N ARG A 121 -6.89 18.10 -1.58
CA ARG A 121 -7.55 16.94 -0.98
C ARG A 121 -6.46 16.00 -0.45
N GLY A 122 -6.53 15.67 0.84
CA GLY A 122 -5.57 14.75 1.44
C GLY A 122 -5.75 13.35 0.84
N ILE A 123 -4.65 12.60 0.76
CA ILE A 123 -4.65 11.21 0.24
C ILE A 123 -5.57 10.27 1.03
N HIS A 124 -5.92 10.65 2.27
CA HIS A 124 -6.77 9.91 3.19
C HIS A 124 -8.20 10.48 3.29
N SER A 125 -8.53 11.54 2.55
CA SER A 125 -9.88 12.12 2.57
C SER A 125 -10.86 11.27 1.76
N SER A 126 -12.09 11.10 2.24
CA SER A 126 -13.10 10.32 1.51
C SER A 126 -13.42 10.93 0.13
N PRO A 127 -13.82 10.13 -0.88
CA PRO A 127 -14.36 10.64 -2.12
C PRO A 127 -15.57 11.55 -1.85
N GLY A 128 -15.59 12.74 -2.44
CA GLY A 128 -16.65 13.73 -2.18
C GLY A 128 -16.45 14.57 -0.92
N SER A 129 -15.32 14.41 -0.21
CA SER A 129 -14.82 15.44 0.71
C SER A 129 -14.68 16.76 -0.06
N PHE A 130 -15.00 17.87 0.56
CA PHE A 130 -15.05 19.16 -0.12
C PHE A 130 -14.39 20.24 0.72
N GLY A 131 -13.88 21.27 0.08
CA GLY A 131 -13.19 22.35 0.78
C GLY A 131 -12.81 23.49 -0.13
N HIS A 132 -12.05 24.44 0.39
CA HIS A 132 -11.54 25.55 -0.39
C HIS A 132 -10.21 26.04 0.17
N THR A 133 -9.40 26.61 -0.70
CA THR A 133 -8.14 27.25 -0.33
C THR A 133 -8.27 28.78 -0.33
N GLY A 134 -7.45 29.46 0.48
CA GLY A 134 -7.32 30.91 0.45
C GLY A 134 -6.01 31.32 -0.21
N PHE A 135 -6.01 32.47 -0.90
CA PHE A 135 -4.81 32.99 -1.56
C PHE A 135 -3.64 33.17 -0.58
N THR A 136 -3.91 33.57 0.66
CA THR A 136 -2.89 33.81 1.69
C THR A 136 -2.19 32.56 2.18
N GLY A 137 -2.61 31.34 1.88
CA GLY A 137 -1.99 30.16 2.52
C GLY A 137 -2.99 29.18 3.11
N THR A 138 -4.24 29.61 3.30
CA THR A 138 -5.21 28.85 4.09
C THR A 138 -5.87 27.70 3.35
N ALA A 139 -6.40 26.74 4.11
CA ALA A 139 -7.28 25.69 3.64
C ALA A 139 -8.34 25.36 4.70
N LEU A 140 -9.56 25.11 4.25
CA LEU A 140 -10.63 24.48 5.03
C LEU A 140 -11.13 23.29 4.22
N TRP A 141 -11.08 22.10 4.79
CA TRP A 141 -11.50 20.86 4.13
C TRP A 141 -12.42 20.08 5.05
N LEU A 142 -13.53 19.57 4.53
CA LEU A 142 -14.58 18.86 5.27
C LEU A 142 -14.81 17.48 4.65
N ASP A 143 -15.00 16.49 5.51
CA ASP A 143 -15.27 15.11 5.12
C ASP A 143 -16.52 14.62 5.87
N ARG A 144 -17.66 14.56 5.16
CA ARG A 144 -18.94 14.16 5.78
C ARG A 144 -18.95 12.71 6.23
N PRO A 145 -18.48 11.74 5.42
CA PRO A 145 -18.43 10.35 5.86
C PRO A 145 -17.72 10.10 7.19
N THR A 146 -16.64 10.83 7.46
CA THR A 146 -15.89 10.71 8.72
C THR A 146 -16.34 11.74 9.76
N GLU A 147 -17.31 12.59 9.43
CA GLU A 147 -17.77 13.74 10.22
C GLU A 147 -16.65 14.65 10.72
N THR A 148 -15.64 14.86 9.89
CA THR A 148 -14.42 15.60 10.27
C THR A 148 -14.16 16.80 9.38
N PHE A 149 -13.30 17.70 9.85
CA PHE A 149 -12.79 18.81 9.07
C PHE A 149 -11.37 19.17 9.50
N VAL A 150 -10.63 19.79 8.57
CA VAL A 150 -9.27 20.29 8.77
C VAL A 150 -9.26 21.77 8.47
N ILE A 151 -8.72 22.56 9.39
CA ILE A 151 -8.50 24.00 9.22
C ILE A 151 -6.99 24.24 9.28
N PHE A 152 -6.44 24.79 8.21
CA PHE A 152 -5.06 25.23 8.14
C PHE A 152 -5.03 26.71 7.81
N LEU A 153 -4.57 27.53 8.76
CA LEU A 153 -4.44 28.97 8.58
C LEU A 153 -2.95 29.34 8.53
N SER A 154 -2.52 29.90 7.40
CA SER A 154 -1.16 30.38 7.18
C SER A 154 -1.16 31.66 6.35
N ASN A 155 0.00 32.32 6.28
CA ASN A 155 0.14 33.59 5.57
C ASN A 155 1.40 33.63 4.68
N ARG A 156 1.36 32.92 3.55
CA ARG A 156 2.42 32.87 2.53
C ARG A 156 2.71 34.20 1.85
N VAL A 157 1.81 35.18 1.97
CA VAL A 157 2.04 36.51 1.37
C VAL A 157 2.95 37.38 2.23
N HIS A 158 3.28 36.93 3.44
CA HIS A 158 4.23 37.63 4.29
C HIS A 158 5.68 37.22 4.01
N PRO A 159 6.62 38.18 3.90
CA PRO A 159 6.40 39.63 3.84
C PRO A 159 6.10 40.16 2.42
N ASP A 160 6.41 39.40 1.38
CA ASP A 160 6.59 39.91 0.00
C ASP A 160 5.77 39.18 -1.07
N GLY A 161 4.87 38.26 -0.68
CA GLY A 161 4.01 37.55 -1.63
C GLY A 161 4.59 36.27 -2.24
N THR A 162 5.87 35.93 -1.96
CA THR A 162 6.62 34.93 -2.74
C THR A 162 6.49 33.48 -2.28
N GLY A 163 5.93 33.21 -1.10
CA GLY A 163 5.83 31.84 -0.56
C GLY A 163 4.87 30.93 -1.35
N ASP A 164 5.23 29.63 -1.44
CA ASP A 164 4.37 28.55 -1.94
C ASP A 164 4.09 27.53 -0.82
N LEU A 165 2.80 27.27 -0.56
CA LEU A 165 2.33 26.35 0.47
C LEU A 165 1.48 25.21 -0.10
N THR A 166 1.47 25.03 -1.41
CA THR A 166 0.61 24.03 -2.08
C THR A 166 0.90 22.62 -1.56
N GLY A 167 2.19 22.23 -1.48
CA GLY A 167 2.60 20.95 -0.91
C GLY A 167 2.29 20.81 0.58
N LEU A 168 2.54 21.85 1.38
CA LEU A 168 2.32 21.81 2.83
C LEU A 168 0.83 21.65 3.18
N ARG A 169 -0.08 22.31 2.44
CA ARG A 169 -1.53 22.16 2.65
C ARG A 169 -1.98 20.71 2.47
N GLY A 170 -1.57 20.08 1.37
CA GLY A 170 -1.89 18.68 1.10
C GLY A 170 -1.32 17.74 2.17
N ALA A 171 -0.10 18.01 2.64
CA ALA A 171 0.54 17.25 3.72
C ALA A 171 -0.23 17.37 5.06
N VAL A 172 -0.66 18.57 5.44
CA VAL A 172 -1.44 18.79 6.67
C VAL A 172 -2.82 18.11 6.61
N VAL A 173 -3.55 18.25 5.49
CA VAL A 173 -4.85 17.59 5.31
C VAL A 173 -4.69 16.07 5.31
N SER A 174 -3.63 15.56 4.70
CA SER A 174 -3.31 14.12 4.72
C SER A 174 -2.94 13.64 6.13
N ALA A 175 -2.13 14.39 6.87
CA ALA A 175 -1.74 14.05 8.24
C ALA A 175 -2.95 14.01 9.19
N ALA A 176 -3.86 14.98 9.07
CA ALA A 176 -5.10 14.99 9.84
C ALA A 176 -6.03 13.83 9.46
N GLY A 177 -6.18 13.53 8.15
CA GLY A 177 -6.91 12.36 7.70
C GLY A 177 -6.31 11.05 8.24
N ARG A 178 -4.98 10.94 8.24
CA ARG A 178 -4.26 9.80 8.84
C ARG A 178 -4.56 9.67 10.33
N ALA A 179 -4.47 10.76 11.10
CA ALA A 179 -4.72 10.77 12.54
C ALA A 179 -6.16 10.35 12.90
N LEU A 180 -7.14 10.71 12.07
CA LEU A 180 -8.53 10.29 12.24
C LEU A 180 -8.75 8.81 11.92
N LEU A 181 -8.05 8.29 10.90
CA LEU A 181 -8.03 6.86 10.57
C LEU A 181 -7.31 6.03 11.65
N ASP A 182 -6.40 6.65 12.41
CA ASP A 182 -5.69 6.03 13.53
C ASP A 182 -6.60 5.85 14.76
N GLY A 183 -7.62 6.72 14.95
CA GLY A 183 -8.51 6.72 16.11
C GLY A 183 -7.81 7.06 17.43
N PRO A 184 -8.54 7.22 18.55
CA PRO A 184 -7.96 7.43 19.89
C PRO A 184 -7.20 6.20 20.43
N ASP A 185 -7.15 5.09 19.67
CA ASP A 185 -6.37 3.89 20.01
C ASP A 185 -4.88 4.02 19.63
N ALA A 186 -4.50 5.13 18.98
CA ALA A 186 -3.11 5.52 18.87
C ALA A 186 -2.62 5.97 20.26
N GLU A 187 -1.95 5.06 20.95
CA GLU A 187 -1.21 5.29 22.20
C GLU A 187 -2.06 5.40 23.48
N LEU A 188 -2.87 4.38 23.78
CA LEU A 188 -3.02 3.97 25.18
C LEU A 188 -1.88 3.01 25.50
N GLU A 189 -0.86 3.53 26.18
CA GLU A 189 0.32 2.80 26.64
C GLU A 189 -0.04 1.41 27.19
N GLY A 190 0.52 0.36 26.59
CA GLY A 190 0.64 -0.96 27.22
C GLY A 190 -0.25 -2.10 26.71
N GLN A 191 -1.13 -1.90 25.72
CA GLN A 191 -1.83 -3.03 25.07
C GLN A 191 -1.40 -3.22 23.60
N PRO A 192 -1.13 -4.46 23.14
CA PRO A 192 -0.87 -4.72 21.73
C PRO A 192 -2.12 -4.38 20.91
N VAL A 193 -2.03 -3.36 20.05
CA VAL A 193 -3.07 -3.08 19.07
C VAL A 193 -3.11 -4.26 18.10
N ALA A 194 -4.20 -5.02 18.11
CA ALA A 194 -4.38 -6.15 17.19
C ALA A 194 -4.24 -5.67 15.74
N VAL A 195 -3.43 -6.36 14.95
CA VAL A 195 -3.21 -5.98 13.55
C VAL A 195 -4.53 -6.07 12.78
N ARG A 196 -4.80 -5.06 11.96
CA ARG A 196 -5.93 -4.99 11.03
C ARG A 196 -5.40 -4.87 9.62
N THR A 197 -5.83 -5.76 8.73
CA THR A 197 -5.51 -5.71 7.30
C THR A 197 -6.20 -4.53 6.61
N GLY A 198 -5.77 -4.16 5.41
CA GLY A 198 -6.38 -3.07 4.64
C GLY A 198 -7.88 -3.25 4.39
N VAL A 199 -8.37 -4.49 4.26
CA VAL A 199 -9.81 -4.77 4.13
C VAL A 199 -10.59 -4.45 5.40
N GLU A 200 -10.05 -4.78 6.58
CA GLU A 200 -10.69 -4.45 7.86
C GLU A 200 -10.65 -2.95 8.15
N VAL A 201 -9.59 -2.27 7.72
CA VAL A 201 -9.51 -0.80 7.78
C VAL A 201 -10.59 -0.19 6.89
N LEU A 202 -10.77 -0.70 5.67
CA LEU A 202 -11.79 -0.23 4.75
C LEU A 202 -13.23 -0.53 5.25
N GLU A 203 -13.44 -1.69 5.89
CA GLU A 203 -14.71 -2.05 6.54
C GLU A 203 -15.07 -1.05 7.65
N ARG A 204 -14.09 -0.63 8.46
CA ARG A 204 -14.30 0.39 9.51
C ARG A 204 -14.67 1.76 8.95
N LEU A 205 -14.32 2.03 7.69
CA LEU A 205 -14.78 3.22 6.96
C LEU A 205 -16.16 3.02 6.33
N ALA A 206 -16.88 1.96 6.72
CA ALA A 206 -18.18 1.58 6.18
C ALA A 206 -18.20 1.54 4.65
N TRP A 207 -17.08 1.14 4.04
CA TRP A 207 -16.91 1.06 2.58
C TRP A 207 -17.12 2.38 1.84
N VAL A 208 -17.16 3.50 2.56
CA VAL A 208 -17.43 4.84 2.03
C VAL A 208 -16.60 5.14 0.78
N PRO A 209 -15.27 4.85 0.72
CA PRO A 209 -14.47 5.12 -0.46
C PRO A 209 -14.95 4.44 -1.75
N LEU A 210 -15.81 3.43 -1.65
CA LEU A 210 -16.33 2.64 -2.77
C LEU A 210 -17.81 2.89 -3.07
N THR A 211 -18.48 3.78 -2.32
CA THR A 211 -19.92 4.03 -2.47
C THR A 211 -20.26 4.45 -3.88
N GLY A 212 -21.15 3.70 -4.54
CA GLY A 212 -21.63 3.99 -5.89
C GLY A 212 -20.68 3.58 -7.02
N LEU A 213 -19.46 3.11 -6.70
CA LEU A 213 -18.48 2.65 -7.69
C LEU A 213 -18.70 1.19 -8.06
N ARG A 214 -18.45 0.86 -9.34
CA ARG A 214 -18.39 -0.52 -9.86
C ARG A 214 -16.99 -1.07 -9.65
N VAL A 215 -16.88 -2.05 -8.78
CA VAL A 215 -15.59 -2.54 -8.28
C VAL A 215 -15.19 -3.83 -8.98
N GLY A 216 -13.94 -3.91 -9.44
CA GLY A 216 -13.27 -5.18 -9.71
C GLY A 216 -12.32 -5.53 -8.57
N LEU A 217 -12.17 -6.82 -8.23
CA LEU A 217 -11.31 -7.26 -7.13
C LEU A 217 -10.29 -8.29 -7.61
N VAL A 218 -9.01 -7.96 -7.49
CA VAL A 218 -7.88 -8.88 -7.65
C VAL A 218 -7.63 -9.59 -6.32
N THR A 219 -7.94 -10.88 -6.24
CA THR A 219 -7.87 -11.64 -4.99
C THR A 219 -7.77 -13.16 -5.20
N ASN A 220 -7.60 -13.89 -4.11
CA ASN A 220 -7.66 -15.34 -4.02
C ASN A 220 -8.15 -15.76 -2.61
N GLN A 221 -7.94 -17.02 -2.23
CA GLN A 221 -8.34 -17.59 -0.95
C GLN A 221 -7.73 -16.89 0.28
N THR A 222 -6.66 -16.12 0.11
CA THR A 222 -6.00 -15.33 1.16
C THR A 222 -6.66 -13.98 1.41
N GLY A 223 -7.50 -13.50 0.49
CA GLY A 223 -8.29 -12.28 0.62
C GLY A 223 -9.42 -12.46 1.63
N ARG A 224 -9.06 -12.42 2.92
CA ARG A 224 -9.96 -12.62 4.06
C ARG A 224 -9.63 -11.67 5.20
N ASP A 225 -10.64 -11.40 6.04
CA ASP A 225 -10.46 -10.74 7.34
C ASP A 225 -10.00 -11.73 8.43
N ARG A 226 -9.92 -11.24 9.68
CA ARG A 226 -9.50 -12.06 10.83
C ARG A 226 -10.52 -13.16 11.18
N GLU A 227 -11.80 -12.96 10.88
CA GLU A 227 -12.87 -13.93 11.06
C GLU A 227 -12.92 -14.98 9.94
N GLY A 228 -12.10 -14.82 8.90
CA GLY A 228 -12.05 -15.71 7.75
C GLY A 228 -13.13 -15.45 6.70
N ARG A 229 -13.87 -14.36 6.78
CA ARG A 229 -14.83 -13.92 5.75
C ARG A 229 -14.05 -13.45 4.52
N ARG A 230 -14.53 -13.79 3.32
CA ARG A 230 -13.84 -13.40 2.07
C ARG A 230 -14.03 -11.91 1.81
N THR A 231 -13.00 -11.24 1.32
CA THR A 231 -13.09 -9.82 0.91
C THR A 231 -14.21 -9.58 -0.11
N ALA A 232 -14.43 -10.53 -1.02
CA ALA A 232 -15.56 -10.46 -1.97
C ALA A 232 -16.94 -10.46 -1.28
N ASP A 233 -17.09 -11.20 -0.18
CA ASP A 233 -18.35 -11.27 0.58
C ASP A 233 -18.54 -10.00 1.41
N LEU A 234 -17.48 -9.56 2.11
CA LEU A 234 -17.48 -8.33 2.90
C LEU A 234 -17.89 -7.10 2.08
N LEU A 235 -17.34 -6.95 0.88
CA LEU A 235 -17.69 -5.85 -0.03
C LEU A 235 -19.18 -5.90 -0.40
N ARG A 236 -19.70 -7.09 -0.72
CA ARG A 236 -21.11 -7.25 -1.13
C ARG A 236 -22.07 -7.00 0.03
N GLU A 237 -21.78 -7.54 1.20
CA GLU A 237 -22.53 -7.28 2.44
C GLU A 237 -22.52 -5.79 2.81
N GLY A 238 -21.39 -5.12 2.54
CA GLY A 238 -21.20 -3.68 2.66
C GLY A 238 -21.92 -2.82 1.61
N GLY A 239 -22.68 -3.41 0.69
CA GLY A 239 -23.40 -2.69 -0.36
C GLY A 239 -22.54 -2.18 -1.52
N VAL A 240 -21.27 -2.63 -1.61
CA VAL A 240 -20.38 -2.28 -2.73
C VAL A 240 -20.81 -3.01 -4.00
N GLN A 241 -20.80 -2.31 -5.14
CA GLN A 241 -21.17 -2.91 -6.43
C GLN A 241 -20.00 -3.70 -7.02
N LEU A 242 -19.68 -4.85 -6.42
CA LEU A 242 -18.66 -5.77 -6.95
C LEU A 242 -19.14 -6.40 -8.27
N ARG A 243 -18.37 -6.23 -9.35
CA ARG A 243 -18.76 -6.65 -10.71
C ARG A 243 -17.91 -7.77 -11.30
N ALA A 244 -16.65 -7.88 -10.91
CA ALA A 244 -15.75 -8.91 -11.43
C ALA A 244 -14.66 -9.25 -10.41
N LEU A 245 -14.18 -10.49 -10.47
CA LEU A 245 -13.03 -10.99 -9.74
C LEU A 245 -11.88 -11.26 -10.72
N PHE A 246 -10.66 -11.10 -10.24
CA PHE A 246 -9.44 -11.39 -10.98
C PHE A 246 -8.55 -12.26 -10.11
N SER A 247 -8.16 -13.44 -10.59
CA SER A 247 -7.35 -14.38 -9.81
C SER A 247 -5.93 -14.49 -10.36
N PRO A 248 -4.89 -14.49 -9.50
CA PRO A 248 -3.49 -14.64 -9.93
C PRO A 248 -3.14 -16.11 -10.24
N GLU A 249 -1.86 -16.42 -10.24
CA GLU A 249 -1.35 -17.80 -10.20
C GLU A 249 -2.03 -18.61 -9.06
N HIS A 250 -2.29 -19.90 -9.32
CA HIS A 250 -3.05 -20.84 -8.47
C HIS A 250 -4.58 -20.61 -8.42
N GLY A 251 -5.09 -19.55 -9.06
CA GLY A 251 -6.52 -19.25 -9.18
C GLY A 251 -7.18 -18.78 -7.89
N LEU A 252 -8.50 -18.56 -7.93
CA LEU A 252 -9.26 -17.96 -6.82
C LEU A 252 -9.23 -18.81 -5.53
N ALA A 253 -9.15 -20.14 -5.66
CA ALA A 253 -9.07 -21.06 -4.52
C ALA A 253 -7.63 -21.37 -4.07
N GLY A 254 -6.62 -21.02 -4.87
CA GLY A 254 -5.19 -21.20 -4.57
C GLY A 254 -4.70 -22.65 -4.49
N ILE A 255 -5.41 -23.58 -5.11
CA ILE A 255 -5.09 -25.02 -5.07
C ILE A 255 -4.48 -25.55 -6.37
N ALA A 256 -4.45 -24.75 -7.45
CA ALA A 256 -4.00 -25.20 -8.75
C ALA A 256 -2.47 -25.13 -8.91
N GLU A 257 -1.85 -26.16 -9.48
CA GLU A 257 -0.40 -26.22 -9.77
C GLU A 257 -0.03 -25.67 -11.16
N GLY A 258 -1.01 -25.11 -11.89
CA GLY A 258 -0.83 -24.60 -13.26
C GLY A 258 -1.92 -23.61 -13.67
N PRO A 259 -2.03 -23.29 -14.98
CA PRO A 259 -3.00 -22.30 -15.46
C PRO A 259 -4.45 -22.67 -15.12
N VAL A 260 -5.18 -21.71 -14.55
CA VAL A 260 -6.60 -21.81 -14.26
C VAL A 260 -7.36 -20.97 -15.29
N PRO A 261 -8.37 -21.50 -15.99
CA PRO A 261 -9.17 -20.71 -16.92
C PRO A 261 -10.07 -19.70 -16.19
N SER A 262 -10.59 -18.72 -16.92
CA SER A 262 -11.65 -17.83 -16.41
C SER A 262 -12.92 -18.63 -16.13
N ALA A 263 -13.67 -18.25 -15.10
CA ALA A 263 -14.82 -19.01 -14.59
C ALA A 263 -15.90 -18.08 -14.00
N ILE A 264 -16.94 -18.66 -13.41
CA ILE A 264 -17.89 -17.96 -12.54
C ILE A 264 -17.62 -18.42 -11.11
N ASP A 265 -17.49 -17.48 -10.17
CA ASP A 265 -17.41 -17.83 -8.75
C ASP A 265 -18.77 -18.32 -8.28
N ALA A 266 -18.83 -19.58 -7.82
CA ALA A 266 -20.09 -20.22 -7.46
C ALA A 266 -20.83 -19.52 -6.32
N ALA A 267 -20.10 -18.89 -5.40
CA ALA A 267 -20.69 -18.27 -4.21
C ALA A 267 -21.23 -16.86 -4.49
N SER A 268 -20.55 -16.07 -5.33
CA SER A 268 -20.97 -14.70 -5.67
C SER A 268 -21.76 -14.63 -7.00
N GLY A 269 -21.62 -15.61 -7.88
CA GLY A 269 -22.14 -15.56 -9.25
C GLY A 269 -21.39 -14.58 -10.16
N LEU A 270 -20.24 -14.06 -9.72
CA LEU A 270 -19.45 -13.07 -10.47
C LEU A 270 -18.49 -13.73 -11.47
N PRO A 271 -18.19 -13.08 -12.60
CA PRO A 271 -17.12 -13.52 -13.47
C PRO A 271 -15.76 -13.44 -12.77
N VAL A 272 -14.95 -14.48 -12.97
CA VAL A 272 -13.57 -14.60 -12.51
C VAL A 272 -12.65 -14.61 -13.72
N HIS A 273 -11.82 -13.57 -13.86
CA HIS A 273 -10.82 -13.47 -14.90
C HIS A 273 -9.47 -14.00 -14.38
N SER A 274 -8.88 -14.95 -15.10
CA SER A 274 -7.54 -15.45 -14.76
C SER A 274 -6.46 -14.48 -15.24
N LEU A 275 -5.57 -14.09 -14.34
CA LEU A 275 -4.40 -13.23 -14.59
C LEU A 275 -3.10 -14.05 -14.61
N TYR A 276 -3.14 -15.24 -15.23
CA TYR A 276 -1.99 -16.13 -15.32
C TYR A 276 -1.93 -16.86 -16.68
N GLY A 277 -0.74 -17.33 -17.06
CA GLY A 277 -0.53 -18.02 -18.33
C GLY A 277 -0.60 -17.06 -19.52
N ALA A 278 -1.54 -17.30 -20.43
CA ALA A 278 -1.67 -16.53 -21.68
C ALA A 278 -2.12 -15.07 -21.46
N THR A 279 -2.72 -14.76 -20.30
CA THR A 279 -3.28 -13.44 -20.01
C THR A 279 -2.86 -12.97 -18.61
N PRO A 280 -1.57 -12.67 -18.38
CA PRO A 280 -1.10 -12.28 -17.05
C PRO A 280 -1.45 -10.83 -16.68
N ARG A 281 -1.90 -10.02 -17.65
CA ARG A 281 -2.32 -8.62 -17.48
C ARG A 281 -3.83 -8.53 -17.64
N PRO A 282 -4.53 -7.71 -16.82
CA PRO A 282 -5.91 -7.35 -17.12
C PRO A 282 -6.01 -6.75 -18.53
N THR A 283 -7.00 -7.18 -19.29
CA THR A 283 -7.23 -6.66 -20.66
C THR A 283 -8.31 -5.59 -20.65
N PRO A 284 -8.34 -4.65 -21.61
CA PRO A 284 -9.37 -3.62 -21.67
C PRO A 284 -10.81 -4.17 -21.64
N PRO A 285 -11.14 -5.30 -22.31
CA PRO A 285 -12.46 -5.93 -22.18
C PRO A 285 -12.81 -6.38 -20.75
N MET A 286 -11.84 -6.86 -19.96
CA MET A 286 -12.06 -7.26 -18.57
C MET A 286 -12.28 -6.06 -17.64
N LEU A 287 -11.69 -4.91 -17.97
CA LEU A 287 -11.79 -3.68 -17.17
C LEU A 287 -13.02 -2.84 -17.50
N ARG A 288 -13.69 -3.13 -18.62
CA ARG A 288 -14.83 -2.35 -19.12
C ARG A 288 -15.97 -2.32 -18.11
N GLY A 289 -16.39 -1.10 -17.76
CA GLY A 289 -17.52 -0.88 -16.87
C GLY A 289 -17.17 -1.04 -15.38
N LEU A 290 -15.89 -1.10 -15.04
CA LEU A 290 -15.40 -0.87 -13.69
C LEU A 290 -15.06 0.62 -13.52
N ASP A 291 -15.17 1.10 -12.28
CA ASP A 291 -14.77 2.45 -11.88
C ASP A 291 -13.51 2.42 -10.99
N VAL A 292 -13.15 1.25 -10.42
CA VAL A 292 -11.95 1.05 -9.60
C VAL A 292 -11.57 -0.43 -9.53
N LEU A 293 -10.27 -0.71 -9.46
CA LEU A 293 -9.73 -2.03 -9.11
C LEU A 293 -9.23 -2.07 -7.67
N LEU A 294 -9.68 -3.06 -6.91
CA LEU A 294 -9.10 -3.42 -5.62
C LEU A 294 -8.06 -4.51 -5.80
N PHE A 295 -7.00 -4.46 -5.00
CA PHE A 295 -6.00 -5.53 -4.89
C PHE A 295 -5.89 -6.00 -3.44
N ASP A 296 -6.18 -7.28 -3.20
CA ASP A 296 -6.13 -7.89 -1.88
C ASP A 296 -5.62 -9.35 -1.94
N LEU A 297 -4.31 -9.50 -1.74
CA LEU A 297 -3.58 -10.77 -1.79
C LEU A 297 -2.49 -10.81 -0.71
N GLN A 298 -2.40 -11.92 0.01
CA GLN A 298 -1.27 -12.20 0.91
C GLN A 298 -0.05 -12.68 0.10
N ASP A 299 1.01 -11.88 0.09
CA ASP A 299 2.33 -12.24 -0.43
C ASP A 299 3.18 -12.99 0.61
N VAL A 300 4.37 -13.50 0.22
CA VAL A 300 5.30 -14.23 1.09
C VAL A 300 6.65 -13.54 1.33
N GLY A 301 6.84 -12.30 0.87
CA GLY A 301 8.03 -11.49 1.11
C GLY A 301 9.26 -11.85 0.26
N THR A 302 9.05 -12.56 -0.86
CA THR A 302 10.11 -13.07 -1.73
C THR A 302 9.89 -12.62 -3.16
N ARG A 303 10.93 -12.06 -3.81
CA ARG A 303 10.84 -11.43 -5.14
C ARG A 303 10.22 -12.32 -6.22
N PHE A 304 10.53 -13.61 -6.20
CA PHE A 304 10.06 -14.55 -7.22
C PHE A 304 8.69 -15.18 -6.91
N TYR A 305 8.02 -14.75 -5.84
CA TYR A 305 6.62 -15.04 -5.63
C TYR A 305 5.76 -14.09 -6.48
N THR A 306 4.95 -14.64 -7.38
CA THR A 306 4.47 -13.89 -8.56
C THR A 306 3.31 -12.94 -8.29
N TYR A 307 2.75 -12.92 -7.09
CA TYR A 307 1.62 -12.03 -6.76
C TYR A 307 2.01 -10.56 -6.84
N ILE A 308 3.26 -10.21 -6.51
CA ILE A 308 3.78 -8.86 -6.68
C ILE A 308 4.02 -8.49 -8.15
N THR A 309 4.25 -9.47 -9.03
CA THR A 309 4.23 -9.23 -10.48
C THR A 309 2.82 -8.96 -10.98
N THR A 310 1.82 -9.72 -10.50
CA THR A 310 0.40 -9.44 -10.79
C THR A 310 0.03 -8.01 -10.35
N LEU A 311 0.50 -7.56 -9.19
CA LEU A 311 0.33 -6.17 -8.75
C LEU A 311 0.90 -5.16 -9.75
N GLY A 312 2.16 -5.33 -10.16
CA GLY A 312 2.78 -4.46 -11.16
C GLY A 312 2.01 -4.39 -12.48
N TYR A 313 1.56 -5.55 -12.97
CA TYR A 313 0.76 -5.65 -14.18
C TYR A 313 -0.64 -5.04 -14.07
N VAL A 314 -1.25 -5.12 -12.89
CA VAL A 314 -2.51 -4.42 -12.60
C VAL A 314 -2.32 -2.91 -12.64
N LEU A 315 -1.24 -2.39 -12.05
CA LEU A 315 -0.92 -0.96 -12.09
C LEU A 315 -0.70 -0.47 -13.52
N GLU A 316 0.06 -1.21 -14.34
CA GLU A 316 0.28 -0.88 -15.75
C GLU A 316 -1.02 -0.83 -16.57
N ALA A 317 -1.84 -1.87 -16.45
CA ALA A 317 -3.10 -1.97 -17.18
C ALA A 317 -4.10 -0.89 -16.74
N ALA A 318 -4.20 -0.64 -15.43
CA ALA A 318 -5.10 0.36 -14.87
C ALA A 318 -4.69 1.78 -15.24
N ALA A 319 -3.39 2.10 -15.21
CA ALA A 319 -2.87 3.39 -15.67
C ALA A 319 -3.23 3.65 -17.15
N THR A 320 -3.08 2.63 -18.01
CA THR A 320 -3.41 2.73 -19.44
C THR A 320 -4.89 3.05 -19.67
N GLU A 321 -5.78 2.45 -18.87
CA GLU A 321 -7.23 2.65 -18.99
C GLU A 321 -7.77 3.83 -18.15
N GLY A 322 -6.90 4.56 -17.43
CA GLY A 322 -7.32 5.63 -16.51
C GLY A 322 -8.20 5.13 -15.36
N LEU A 323 -8.01 3.88 -14.94
CA LEU A 323 -8.79 3.23 -13.89
C LEU A 323 -8.03 3.33 -12.56
N PRO A 324 -8.64 3.91 -11.50
CA PRO A 324 -8.03 3.95 -10.17
C PRO A 324 -7.77 2.55 -9.60
N VAL A 325 -6.67 2.42 -8.84
CA VAL A 325 -6.29 1.20 -8.12
C VAL A 325 -6.23 1.45 -6.63
N VAL A 326 -6.89 0.60 -5.84
CA VAL A 326 -6.87 0.60 -4.38
C VAL A 326 -6.21 -0.68 -3.88
N VAL A 327 -5.04 -0.57 -3.26
CA VAL A 327 -4.36 -1.72 -2.64
C VAL A 327 -4.77 -1.82 -1.17
N LEU A 328 -5.36 -2.95 -0.80
CA LEU A 328 -5.67 -3.30 0.58
C LEU A 328 -4.43 -3.97 1.16
N ASP A 329 -3.66 -3.23 1.96
CA ASP A 329 -2.34 -3.69 2.35
C ASP A 329 -2.41 -4.85 3.35
N ARG A 330 -1.40 -5.71 3.32
CA ARG A 330 -1.25 -6.88 4.21
C ARG A 330 0.17 -6.97 4.76
N PRO A 331 0.34 -7.46 6.01
CA PRO A 331 1.66 -7.71 6.58
C PRO A 331 2.56 -8.56 5.67
N ASN A 332 3.84 -8.21 5.60
CA ASN A 332 4.84 -9.11 5.04
C ASN A 332 5.07 -10.25 6.06
N PRO A 333 4.83 -11.52 5.70
CA PRO A 333 4.79 -12.58 6.71
C PRO A 333 6.16 -12.92 7.28
N ILE A 334 7.22 -12.60 6.54
CA ILE A 334 8.61 -12.77 6.95
C ILE A 334 9.23 -11.41 7.34
N THR A 335 8.45 -10.54 7.97
CA THR A 335 8.85 -9.20 8.49
C THR A 335 9.18 -8.16 7.41
N GLY A 336 9.09 -6.88 7.78
CA GLY A 336 9.63 -5.75 7.00
C GLY A 336 11.08 -5.38 7.37
N ARG A 337 11.60 -5.90 8.49
CA ARG A 337 12.91 -5.53 9.02
C ARG A 337 14.07 -6.09 8.19
N ILE A 338 13.98 -7.36 7.80
CA ILE A 338 15.08 -8.05 7.13
C ILE A 338 14.95 -7.90 5.61
N VAL A 339 16.00 -7.34 5.00
CA VAL A 339 16.22 -7.34 3.55
C VAL A 339 17.46 -8.17 3.27
N GLU A 340 17.41 -9.00 2.25
CA GLU A 340 18.51 -9.93 2.02
C GLU A 340 18.71 -10.29 0.55
N GLY A 341 20.00 -10.36 0.22
CA GLY A 341 20.53 -11.01 -0.96
C GLY A 341 20.50 -10.18 -2.23
N PRO A 342 21.03 -10.75 -3.32
CA PRO A 342 21.31 -9.99 -4.52
C PRO A 342 20.07 -9.39 -5.18
N VAL A 343 20.16 -8.11 -5.49
CA VAL A 343 19.26 -7.34 -6.32
C VAL A 343 19.33 -7.87 -7.74
N LEU A 344 18.14 -8.03 -8.34
CA LEU A 344 17.98 -8.47 -9.71
C LEU A 344 18.66 -7.48 -10.68
N ASP A 345 19.45 -8.00 -11.61
CA ASP A 345 20.00 -7.22 -12.71
C ASP A 345 18.86 -6.60 -13.54
N PRO A 346 18.86 -5.29 -13.82
CA PRO A 346 17.72 -4.61 -14.44
C PRO A 346 17.25 -5.16 -15.78
N ASP A 347 18.12 -5.82 -16.54
CA ASP A 347 17.81 -6.41 -17.84
C ASP A 347 17.24 -7.84 -17.75
N LEU A 348 17.19 -8.43 -16.55
CA LEU A 348 16.70 -9.78 -16.30
C LEU A 348 15.24 -9.81 -15.77
N THR A 349 14.48 -8.73 -15.96
CA THR A 349 13.07 -8.70 -15.54
C THR A 349 12.23 -9.76 -16.26
N SER A 350 11.31 -10.38 -15.54
CA SER A 350 10.45 -11.46 -16.02
C SER A 350 9.19 -11.61 -15.16
N PHE A 351 8.34 -12.62 -15.44
CA PHE A 351 7.15 -12.85 -14.61
C PHE A 351 7.49 -13.21 -13.15
N THR A 352 8.64 -13.85 -12.90
CA THR A 352 9.15 -14.16 -11.56
C THR A 352 10.10 -13.07 -11.04
N ALA A 353 10.18 -11.92 -11.70
CA ALA A 353 11.14 -10.87 -11.38
C ALA A 353 10.69 -9.53 -11.99
N TYR A 354 9.59 -8.95 -11.49
CA TYR A 354 8.98 -7.76 -12.10
C TYR A 354 9.85 -6.49 -12.05
N HIS A 355 10.59 -6.30 -10.97
CA HIS A 355 11.38 -5.09 -10.70
C HIS A 355 12.73 -5.47 -10.07
N PRO A 356 13.78 -4.63 -10.20
CA PRO A 356 15.07 -4.78 -9.52
C PRO A 356 14.98 -4.76 -7.98
N LEU A 357 14.49 -5.86 -7.40
CA LEU A 357 14.39 -6.07 -5.96
C LEU A 357 15.47 -7.05 -5.50
N PRO A 358 15.94 -6.98 -4.25
CA PRO A 358 16.66 -8.08 -3.62
C PRO A 358 15.74 -9.30 -3.47
N VAL A 359 16.32 -10.49 -3.25
CA VAL A 359 15.54 -11.74 -3.16
C VAL A 359 14.50 -11.68 -2.04
N ARG A 360 14.90 -11.22 -0.85
CA ARG A 360 13.99 -10.88 0.26
C ARG A 360 13.91 -9.35 0.37
N HIS A 361 12.78 -8.79 -0.02
CA HIS A 361 12.64 -7.33 -0.16
C HIS A 361 12.22 -6.60 1.12
N GLY A 362 11.58 -7.29 2.07
CA GLY A 362 11.15 -6.72 3.34
C GLY A 362 10.18 -5.55 3.17
N MET A 363 9.22 -5.65 2.25
CA MET A 363 8.21 -4.63 1.99
C MET A 363 6.82 -5.27 1.94
N THR A 364 5.78 -4.53 2.32
CA THR A 364 4.39 -4.98 2.13
C THR A 364 3.95 -4.83 0.68
N VAL A 365 2.82 -5.42 0.30
CA VAL A 365 2.27 -5.25 -1.06
C VAL A 365 1.87 -3.78 -1.34
N GLY A 366 1.41 -3.04 -0.33
CA GLY A 366 1.12 -1.61 -0.43
C GLY A 366 2.38 -0.76 -0.64
N GLU A 367 3.45 -1.04 0.10
CA GLU A 367 4.75 -0.38 -0.10
C GLU A 367 5.34 -0.70 -1.49
N LEU A 368 5.24 -1.96 -1.94
CA LEU A 368 5.65 -2.37 -3.28
C LEU A 368 4.82 -1.70 -4.37
N ALA A 369 3.51 -1.53 -4.18
CA ALA A 369 2.67 -0.80 -5.14
C ALA A 369 3.16 0.64 -5.32
N ARG A 370 3.49 1.33 -4.22
CA ARG A 370 4.03 2.70 -4.27
C ARG A 370 5.39 2.73 -4.97
N LEU A 371 6.27 1.79 -4.64
CA LEU A 371 7.60 1.67 -5.25
C LEU A 371 7.48 1.40 -6.76
N PHE A 372 6.65 0.45 -7.18
CA PHE A 372 6.45 0.13 -8.59
C PHE A 372 5.88 1.32 -9.36
N ASN A 373 4.86 1.98 -8.82
CA ASN A 373 4.24 3.13 -9.49
C ASN A 373 5.21 4.31 -9.63
N GLY A 374 6.06 4.54 -8.61
CA GLY A 374 7.07 5.60 -8.60
C GLY A 374 8.29 5.31 -9.46
N GLU A 375 9.01 4.22 -9.17
CA GLU A 375 10.29 3.90 -9.83
C GLU A 375 10.13 3.43 -11.28
N ARG A 376 8.98 2.86 -11.65
CA ARG A 376 8.69 2.53 -13.07
C ARG A 376 7.91 3.62 -13.79
N ALA A 377 7.61 4.74 -13.12
CA ALA A 377 6.81 5.84 -13.65
C ALA A 377 5.51 5.36 -14.33
N THR A 378 4.82 4.40 -13.71
CA THR A 378 3.63 3.75 -14.29
C THR A 378 2.46 4.73 -14.47
N GLY A 379 2.33 5.71 -13.58
CA GLY A 379 1.30 6.75 -13.67
C GLY A 379 -0.10 6.29 -13.28
N ALA A 380 -0.23 5.19 -12.53
CA ALA A 380 -1.51 4.74 -12.02
C ALA A 380 -2.05 5.69 -10.94
N GLU A 381 -3.36 5.97 -10.95
CA GLU A 381 -4.05 6.61 -9.82
C GLU A 381 -4.16 5.59 -8.67
N LEU A 382 -3.10 5.55 -7.85
CA LEU A 382 -2.93 4.58 -6.78
C LEU A 382 -3.35 5.15 -5.42
N THR A 383 -4.24 4.45 -4.75
CA THR A 383 -4.49 4.59 -3.31
C THR A 383 -4.04 3.31 -2.60
N VAL A 384 -3.35 3.45 -1.47
CA VAL A 384 -3.07 2.32 -0.57
C VAL A 384 -3.85 2.53 0.72
N ILE A 385 -4.56 1.49 1.16
CA ILE A 385 -5.16 1.42 2.50
C ILE A 385 -4.19 0.62 3.37
N PRO A 386 -3.35 1.28 4.20
CA PRO A 386 -2.35 0.57 5.00
C PRO A 386 -3.05 -0.33 6.03
N ALA A 387 -2.39 -1.43 6.38
CA ALA A 387 -2.71 -2.18 7.58
C ALA A 387 -2.51 -1.28 8.81
N ARG A 388 -3.20 -1.59 9.91
CA ARG A 388 -3.03 -0.89 11.19
C ARG A 388 -2.47 -1.84 12.24
N GLY A 389 -1.66 -1.31 13.14
CA GLY A 389 -1.04 -2.07 14.23
C GLY A 389 0.16 -2.93 13.84
N TRP A 390 0.40 -3.18 12.53
CA TRP A 390 1.58 -3.92 12.09
C TRP A 390 2.85 -3.05 12.21
N ARG A 391 3.91 -3.65 12.73
CA ARG A 391 5.25 -3.08 12.80
C ARG A 391 6.21 -3.94 11.99
N ARG A 392 7.26 -3.32 11.43
CA ARG A 392 8.19 -3.99 10.51
C ARG A 392 8.91 -5.17 11.15
N GLU A 393 9.09 -5.17 12.46
CA GLU A 393 9.72 -6.23 13.23
C GLU A 393 8.82 -7.48 13.36
N GLN A 394 7.50 -7.30 13.26
CA GLN A 394 6.55 -8.37 13.54
C GLN A 394 6.53 -9.44 12.44
N TRP A 395 6.61 -10.68 12.87
CA TRP A 395 6.30 -11.87 12.08
C TRP A 395 4.79 -12.06 11.96
N PHE A 396 4.37 -12.84 10.96
CA PHE A 396 2.94 -13.05 10.70
C PHE A 396 2.19 -13.62 11.92
N ASP A 397 2.77 -14.60 12.61
CA ASP A 397 2.17 -15.25 13.78
C ASP A 397 2.05 -14.33 15.00
N GLU A 398 2.80 -13.22 15.03
CA GLU A 398 2.71 -12.18 16.07
C GLU A 398 1.59 -11.16 15.79
N THR A 399 0.99 -11.19 14.59
CA THR A 399 -0.09 -10.26 14.20
C THR A 399 -1.45 -10.65 14.77
N GLY A 400 -1.62 -11.92 15.13
CA GLY A 400 -2.92 -12.51 15.48
C GLY A 400 -3.84 -12.79 14.28
N LEU A 401 -3.40 -12.53 13.05
CA LEU A 401 -4.16 -12.85 11.84
C LEU A 401 -4.11 -14.36 11.53
N PRO A 402 -5.20 -14.94 11.00
CA PRO A 402 -5.20 -16.35 10.61
C PRO A 402 -4.31 -16.57 9.38
N TRP A 403 -3.45 -17.59 9.45
CA TRP A 403 -2.65 -18.00 8.29
C TRP A 403 -3.50 -18.81 7.31
N VAL A 404 -3.56 -18.35 6.06
CA VAL A 404 -4.12 -19.09 4.94
C VAL A 404 -3.02 -19.34 3.93
N ASN A 405 -2.81 -20.60 3.57
CA ASN A 405 -1.78 -21.01 2.62
C ASN A 405 -1.87 -20.18 1.32
N PRO A 406 -0.86 -19.36 1.00
CA PRO A 406 -0.92 -18.50 -0.18
C PRO A 406 -0.90 -19.28 -1.49
N SER A 407 -0.31 -20.48 -1.50
CA SER A 407 -0.25 -21.40 -2.64
C SER A 407 -0.30 -22.85 -2.17
N PRO A 408 -0.42 -23.85 -3.07
CA PRO A 408 -0.47 -25.27 -2.69
C PRO A 408 0.77 -25.76 -1.92
N ASN A 409 1.90 -25.07 -2.08
CA ASN A 409 3.20 -25.50 -1.56
C ASN A 409 3.78 -24.55 -0.48
N ILE A 410 3.21 -23.37 -0.25
CA ILE A 410 3.52 -22.56 0.93
C ILE A 410 2.49 -22.89 2.01
N ARG A 411 2.78 -23.93 2.81
CA ARG A 411 1.82 -24.55 3.74
C ARG A 411 1.95 -24.13 5.20
N SER A 412 2.97 -23.34 5.50
CA SER A 412 3.30 -22.92 6.86
C SER A 412 4.11 -21.62 6.81
N LEU A 413 4.15 -20.89 7.93
CA LEU A 413 5.07 -19.76 8.09
C LEU A 413 6.54 -20.22 8.04
N THR A 414 6.83 -21.46 8.44
CA THR A 414 8.16 -22.06 8.31
C THR A 414 8.55 -22.19 6.84
N ALA A 415 7.67 -22.75 6.00
CA ALA A 415 7.89 -22.85 4.56
C ALA A 415 8.06 -21.45 3.93
N ALA A 416 7.25 -20.46 4.32
CA ALA A 416 7.40 -19.07 3.86
C ALA A 416 8.76 -18.46 4.26
N THR A 417 9.24 -18.76 5.47
CA THR A 417 10.55 -18.29 5.97
C THR A 417 11.72 -18.93 5.24
N LEU A 418 11.61 -20.22 4.89
CA LEU A 418 12.63 -20.97 4.15
C LEU A 418 12.56 -20.73 2.63
N TYR A 419 11.44 -20.24 2.11
CA TYR A 419 11.20 -20.08 0.68
C TYR A 419 12.26 -19.21 -0.05
N PRO A 420 12.75 -18.07 0.48
CA PRO A 420 13.85 -17.34 -0.14
C PRO A 420 15.14 -18.16 -0.30
N ALA A 421 15.36 -19.16 0.56
CA ALA A 421 16.53 -20.04 0.51
C ALA A 421 16.32 -21.20 -0.46
N VAL A 422 15.25 -21.97 -0.25
CA VAL A 422 15.01 -23.25 -0.94
C VAL A 422 14.41 -23.01 -2.32
N GLY A 423 13.54 -22.00 -2.45
CA GLY A 423 12.91 -21.62 -3.72
C GLY A 423 13.93 -21.23 -4.79
N LEU A 424 15.06 -20.60 -4.43
CA LEU A 424 16.13 -20.26 -5.38
C LEU A 424 16.67 -21.47 -6.16
N LEU A 425 16.55 -22.67 -5.59
CA LEU A 425 17.10 -23.90 -6.14
C LEU A 425 16.06 -24.71 -6.94
N GLU A 426 14.79 -24.29 -6.97
CA GLU A 426 13.72 -25.10 -7.58
C GLU A 426 13.88 -25.28 -9.10
N SER A 427 14.68 -24.43 -9.76
CA SER A 427 15.03 -24.56 -11.17
C SER A 427 16.27 -25.44 -11.43
N ALA A 428 17.07 -25.75 -10.42
CA ALA A 428 18.39 -26.36 -10.52
C ALA A 428 18.39 -27.86 -10.25
N ASN A 429 17.50 -28.59 -10.96
CA ASN A 429 17.36 -30.05 -10.94
C ASN A 429 17.41 -30.72 -9.56
N VAL A 430 16.92 -30.06 -8.51
CA VAL A 430 16.76 -30.61 -7.16
C VAL A 430 15.29 -30.51 -6.75
N SER A 431 14.78 -31.55 -6.09
CA SER A 431 13.45 -31.48 -5.49
C SER A 431 13.51 -30.57 -4.27
N VAL A 432 12.63 -29.58 -4.24
CA VAL A 432 12.42 -28.67 -3.10
C VAL A 432 11.26 -29.15 -2.21
N GLY A 433 10.94 -30.45 -2.25
CA GLY A 433 9.89 -31.06 -1.42
C GLY A 433 8.46 -30.92 -1.95
N ARG A 434 8.23 -30.31 -3.12
CA ARG A 434 6.92 -30.35 -3.79
C ARG A 434 6.47 -31.80 -3.99
N GLY A 435 5.19 -32.07 -3.79
CA GLY A 435 4.64 -33.44 -3.83
C GLY A 435 4.89 -34.28 -2.57
N THR A 436 5.47 -33.69 -1.51
CA THR A 436 5.61 -34.30 -0.17
C THR A 436 4.74 -33.56 0.85
N GLU A 437 4.88 -33.91 2.14
CA GLU A 437 4.26 -33.19 3.25
C GLU A 437 5.04 -31.92 3.66
N LEU A 438 6.28 -31.76 3.19
CA LEU A 438 7.23 -30.72 3.62
C LEU A 438 7.77 -29.87 2.46
N PRO A 439 6.92 -29.29 1.59
CA PRO A 439 7.40 -28.42 0.51
C PRO A 439 8.18 -27.22 1.07
N PHE A 440 9.34 -26.95 0.47
CA PHE A 440 10.32 -25.92 0.86
C PHE A 440 10.97 -26.09 2.24
N GLU A 441 10.69 -27.18 2.95
CA GLU A 441 11.37 -27.54 4.22
C GLU A 441 12.36 -28.71 4.04
N ILE A 442 12.41 -29.29 2.84
CA ILE A 442 13.36 -30.33 2.45
C ILE A 442 13.95 -30.02 1.07
N LEU A 443 15.17 -30.51 0.82
CA LEU A 443 15.81 -30.47 -0.49
C LEU A 443 16.53 -31.80 -0.76
N GLY A 444 16.43 -32.33 -1.97
CA GLY A 444 17.06 -33.59 -2.32
C GLY A 444 16.90 -34.01 -3.78
N ALA A 445 17.59 -35.07 -4.16
CA ALA A 445 17.52 -35.68 -5.48
C ALA A 445 18.00 -37.15 -5.42
N PRO A 446 17.71 -37.99 -6.42
CA PRO A 446 18.17 -39.38 -6.45
C PRO A 446 19.70 -39.53 -6.46
N TRP A 447 20.41 -38.52 -6.99
CA TRP A 447 21.87 -38.49 -7.11
C TRP A 447 22.57 -37.87 -5.89
N ILE A 448 21.84 -37.37 -4.90
CA ILE A 448 22.41 -36.80 -3.67
C ILE A 448 22.67 -37.91 -2.65
N ASN A 449 23.79 -37.78 -1.93
CA ASN A 449 24.04 -38.49 -0.68
C ASN A 449 23.63 -37.56 0.47
N GLY A 450 22.55 -37.93 1.18
CA GLY A 450 21.96 -37.06 2.21
C GLY A 450 22.89 -36.80 3.40
N GLU A 451 23.67 -37.79 3.82
CA GLU A 451 24.62 -37.66 4.95
C GLU A 451 25.77 -36.72 4.58
N ALA A 452 26.35 -36.90 3.39
CA ALA A 452 27.44 -36.05 2.91
C ALA A 452 27.00 -34.57 2.76
N LEU A 453 25.81 -34.35 2.20
CA LEU A 453 25.25 -33.00 2.07
C LEU A 453 24.95 -32.37 3.43
N ALA A 454 24.34 -33.13 4.35
CA ALA A 454 24.05 -32.65 5.70
C ALA A 454 25.32 -32.27 6.46
N ALA A 455 26.37 -33.10 6.39
CA ALA A 455 27.65 -32.85 7.04
C ALA A 455 28.34 -31.61 6.47
N ALA A 456 28.35 -31.46 5.14
CA ALA A 456 28.95 -30.30 4.47
C ALA A 456 28.22 -28.99 4.83
N LEU A 457 26.89 -28.99 4.88
CA LEU A 457 26.10 -27.82 5.26
C LEU A 457 26.22 -27.49 6.75
N ALA A 458 26.28 -28.51 7.62
CA ALA A 458 26.48 -28.33 9.05
C ALA A 458 27.84 -27.67 9.37
N ALA A 459 28.88 -28.00 8.58
CA ALA A 459 30.22 -27.43 8.75
C ALA A 459 30.29 -25.92 8.43
N LEU A 460 29.28 -25.35 7.77
CA LEU A 460 29.21 -23.91 7.48
C LEU A 460 28.76 -23.07 8.67
N ASP A 461 28.24 -23.70 9.73
CA ASP A 461 27.77 -23.05 10.97
C ASP A 461 26.84 -21.86 10.70
N LEU A 462 25.82 -22.09 9.86
CA LEU A 462 24.88 -21.05 9.47
C LEU A 462 23.91 -20.72 10.62
N PRO A 463 23.70 -19.43 10.94
CA PRO A 463 22.87 -19.04 12.07
C PRO A 463 21.40 -19.38 11.83
N GLY A 464 20.74 -19.87 12.89
CA GLY A 464 19.29 -20.08 12.90
C GLY A 464 18.77 -21.26 12.08
N VAL A 465 19.65 -22.13 11.55
CA VAL A 465 19.26 -23.29 10.73
C VAL A 465 20.08 -24.54 11.06
N ARG A 466 19.45 -25.70 10.97
CA ARG A 466 20.11 -27.01 11.06
C ARG A 466 19.71 -27.89 9.89
N PHE A 467 20.66 -28.65 9.37
CA PHE A 467 20.43 -29.61 8.30
C PHE A 467 20.48 -31.03 8.85
N VAL A 468 19.48 -31.84 8.52
CA VAL A 468 19.39 -33.25 8.94
C VAL A 468 19.25 -34.12 7.71
N PRO A 469 20.04 -35.19 7.54
CA PRO A 469 19.89 -36.09 6.40
C PRO A 469 18.48 -36.70 6.39
N THR A 470 17.87 -36.78 5.22
CA THR A 470 16.52 -37.32 5.05
C THR A 470 16.38 -38.06 3.72
N GLN A 471 15.39 -38.94 3.66
CA GLN A 471 14.96 -39.61 2.43
C GLN A 471 13.49 -39.32 2.20
N PHE A 472 13.08 -39.16 0.94
CA PHE A 472 11.70 -38.89 0.57
C PHE A 472 11.43 -39.25 -0.89
N THR A 473 10.17 -39.49 -1.23
CA THR A 473 9.73 -39.76 -2.60
C THR A 473 8.62 -38.78 -2.97
N PRO A 474 8.88 -37.80 -3.85
CA PRO A 474 7.86 -36.87 -4.32
C PRO A 474 6.69 -37.59 -5.03
N ARG A 475 5.44 -37.19 -4.74
CA ARG A 475 4.25 -37.69 -5.46
C ARG A 475 3.89 -36.87 -6.70
N ALA A 476 4.51 -35.70 -6.85
CA ALA A 476 4.29 -34.74 -7.94
C ALA A 476 5.58 -33.94 -8.19
N SER A 477 5.61 -33.15 -9.26
CA SER A 477 6.75 -32.31 -9.66
C SER A 477 8.02 -33.12 -9.96
N LEU A 478 9.20 -32.52 -9.79
CA LEU A 478 10.50 -33.12 -10.10
C LEU A 478 10.76 -34.39 -9.26
N TYR A 479 11.31 -35.43 -9.90
CA TYR A 479 11.57 -36.74 -9.31
C TYR A 479 10.33 -37.47 -8.78
N ARG A 480 9.17 -37.24 -9.40
CA ARG A 480 7.93 -37.94 -9.07
C ARG A 480 8.11 -39.46 -9.11
N GLY A 481 7.89 -40.12 -7.98
CA GLY A 481 7.99 -41.57 -7.84
C GLY A 481 9.41 -42.10 -7.65
N GLU A 482 10.42 -41.25 -7.70
CA GLU A 482 11.83 -41.62 -7.51
C GLU A 482 12.27 -41.33 -6.07
N ALA A 483 13.00 -42.28 -5.46
CA ALA A 483 13.56 -42.09 -4.13
C ALA A 483 14.67 -41.03 -4.17
N CYS A 484 14.51 -39.98 -3.38
CA CYS A 484 15.48 -38.91 -3.20
C CYS A 484 16.14 -39.04 -1.83
N GLN A 485 17.44 -38.76 -1.76
CA GLN A 485 18.09 -38.41 -0.51
C GLN A 485 18.42 -36.92 -0.51
N GLY A 486 18.63 -36.36 0.67
CA GLY A 486 19.03 -34.98 0.83
C GLY A 486 18.94 -34.53 2.26
N VAL A 487 18.47 -33.30 2.48
CA VAL A 487 18.41 -32.67 3.80
C VAL A 487 17.02 -32.15 4.11
N ARG A 488 16.59 -32.35 5.35
CA ARG A 488 15.54 -31.56 6.00
C ARG A 488 16.18 -30.34 6.62
N ILE A 489 15.56 -29.19 6.38
CA ILE A 489 16.05 -27.88 6.79
C ILE A 489 15.19 -27.45 7.98
N LEU A 490 15.80 -27.46 9.16
CA LEU A 490 15.13 -27.12 10.41
C LEU A 490 15.45 -25.68 10.77
N LEU A 491 14.42 -24.83 10.80
CA LEU A 491 14.52 -23.48 11.33
C LEU A 491 14.64 -23.57 12.85
N THR A 492 15.76 -23.08 13.41
CA THR A 492 16.05 -23.13 14.85
C THR A 492 15.94 -21.77 15.52
N ASP A 493 16.22 -20.70 14.79
CA ASP A 493 16.01 -19.32 15.21
C ASP A 493 15.73 -18.46 13.98
N ARG A 494 14.47 -17.98 13.87
CA ARG A 494 14.02 -17.19 12.72
C ARG A 494 14.62 -15.78 12.65
N GLU A 495 15.05 -15.22 13.79
CA GLU A 495 15.65 -13.88 13.86
C GLU A 495 17.10 -13.88 13.39
N ALA A 496 17.83 -14.93 13.78
CA ALA A 496 19.20 -15.16 13.36
C ALA A 496 19.29 -15.69 11.92
N PHE A 497 18.24 -16.36 11.42
CA PHE A 497 18.23 -16.95 10.10
C PHE A 497 18.42 -15.93 8.97
N ARG A 498 19.30 -16.28 8.03
CA ARG A 498 19.63 -15.52 6.83
C ARG A 498 19.35 -16.42 5.63
N ALA A 499 18.12 -16.31 5.13
CA ALA A 499 17.52 -17.24 4.18
C ALA A 499 18.27 -17.21 2.85
N VAL A 500 18.55 -16.02 2.33
CA VAL A 500 19.20 -15.91 1.03
C VAL A 500 20.66 -16.37 1.10
N ARG A 501 21.39 -16.00 2.16
CA ARG A 501 22.74 -16.56 2.40
C ARG A 501 22.68 -18.08 2.46
N THR A 502 21.72 -18.64 3.17
CA THR A 502 21.56 -20.10 3.29
C THR A 502 21.31 -20.76 1.93
N GLY A 503 20.41 -20.22 1.11
CA GLY A 503 20.14 -20.76 -0.23
C GLY A 503 21.36 -20.73 -1.15
N LEU A 504 22.16 -19.67 -1.10
CA LEU A 504 23.38 -19.53 -1.89
C LEU A 504 24.50 -20.46 -1.42
N GLU A 505 24.65 -20.65 -0.11
CA GLU A 505 25.56 -21.64 0.47
C GLU A 505 25.16 -23.08 0.14
N MET A 506 23.85 -23.37 0.08
CA MET A 506 23.33 -24.63 -0.41
C MET A 506 23.66 -24.84 -1.90
N ALA A 507 23.47 -23.82 -2.75
CA ALA A 507 23.84 -23.88 -4.17
C ALA A 507 25.33 -24.17 -4.35
N ALA A 508 26.19 -23.42 -3.64
CA ALA A 508 27.64 -23.58 -3.69
C ALA A 508 28.07 -24.96 -3.19
N THR A 509 27.46 -25.46 -2.11
CA THR A 509 27.77 -26.79 -1.56
C THR A 509 27.36 -27.91 -2.51
N LEU A 510 26.17 -27.83 -3.11
CA LEU A 510 25.73 -28.79 -4.14
C LEU A 510 26.67 -28.76 -5.35
N HIS A 511 27.10 -27.56 -5.78
CA HIS A 511 28.04 -27.41 -6.88
C HIS A 511 29.40 -28.06 -6.59
N ARG A 512 29.93 -27.90 -5.38
CA ARG A 512 31.20 -28.53 -4.95
C ARG A 512 31.11 -30.04 -4.81
N LEU A 513 30.02 -30.55 -4.23
CA LEU A 513 29.86 -31.98 -3.97
C LEU A 513 29.49 -32.79 -5.22
N TYR A 514 28.76 -32.17 -6.15
CA TYR A 514 28.20 -32.84 -7.34
C TYR A 514 28.55 -32.09 -8.63
N PRO A 515 29.85 -31.87 -8.94
CA PRO A 515 30.28 -31.16 -10.12
C PRO A 515 29.78 -31.86 -11.40
N GLY A 516 29.26 -31.10 -12.35
CA GLY A 516 28.70 -31.62 -13.60
C GLY A 516 27.32 -32.27 -13.48
N THR A 517 26.82 -32.53 -12.26
CA THR A 517 25.47 -33.09 -12.04
C THR A 517 24.48 -32.05 -11.56
N PHE A 518 24.86 -31.20 -10.61
CA PHE A 518 24.04 -30.07 -10.17
C PHE A 518 24.05 -28.97 -11.23
N LEU A 519 22.87 -28.57 -11.71
CA LEU A 519 22.71 -27.57 -12.77
C LEU A 519 22.76 -26.14 -12.20
N LEU A 520 23.95 -25.74 -11.73
CA LEU A 520 24.18 -24.43 -11.10
C LEU A 520 23.64 -23.27 -11.95
N GLU A 521 23.89 -23.27 -13.26
CA GLU A 521 23.44 -22.19 -14.16
C GLU A 521 21.93 -21.96 -14.15
N LYS A 522 21.12 -22.95 -13.77
CA LYS A 522 19.67 -22.78 -13.67
C LYS A 522 19.24 -21.93 -12.47
N VAL A 523 20.09 -21.77 -11.44
CA VAL A 523 19.85 -20.89 -10.29
C VAL A 523 19.70 -19.43 -10.72
N GLN A 524 20.41 -19.01 -11.79
CA GLN A 524 20.33 -17.66 -12.38
C GLN A 524 18.89 -17.23 -12.69
N ARG A 525 18.00 -18.17 -13.03
CA ARG A 525 16.59 -17.88 -13.35
C ARG A 525 15.85 -17.16 -12.22
N LEU A 526 16.09 -17.59 -10.98
CA LEU A 526 15.42 -17.02 -9.81
C LEU A 526 16.34 -16.07 -9.02
N LEU A 527 17.65 -16.30 -9.04
CA LEU A 527 18.64 -15.41 -8.42
C LEU A 527 18.77 -14.08 -9.16
N GLY A 528 18.79 -14.11 -10.50
CA GLY A 528 18.69 -12.91 -11.31
C GLY A 528 19.88 -11.94 -11.19
N ASN A 529 21.03 -12.36 -10.67
CA ASN A 529 22.20 -11.50 -10.48
C ASN A 529 23.46 -12.21 -10.98
N ARG A 530 24.13 -11.64 -11.99
CA ARG A 530 25.30 -12.28 -12.63
C ARG A 530 26.53 -12.30 -11.73
N ALA A 531 26.78 -11.24 -10.96
CA ALA A 531 27.92 -11.16 -10.05
C ALA A 531 27.85 -12.25 -8.97
N ALA A 532 26.66 -12.47 -8.39
CA ALA A 532 26.43 -13.56 -7.45
C ALA A 532 26.66 -14.93 -8.09
N MET A 533 26.26 -15.13 -9.36
CA MET A 533 26.54 -16.36 -10.08
C MET A 533 28.04 -16.61 -10.32
N GLU A 534 28.85 -15.56 -10.51
CA GLU A 534 30.31 -15.71 -10.63
C GLU A 534 30.95 -16.26 -9.35
N TRP A 535 30.50 -15.80 -8.19
CA TRP A 535 30.93 -16.35 -6.90
C TRP A 535 30.44 -17.79 -6.68
N LEU A 536 29.21 -18.11 -7.09
CA LEU A 536 28.69 -19.47 -6.99
C LEU A 536 29.48 -20.47 -7.86
N ARG A 537 29.95 -20.06 -9.05
CA ARG A 537 30.83 -20.88 -9.90
C ARG A 537 32.18 -21.19 -9.24
N GLN A 538 32.62 -20.35 -8.31
CA GLN A 538 33.80 -20.57 -7.49
C GLN A 538 33.49 -21.39 -6.23
N GLY A 539 32.22 -21.79 -6.03
CA GLY A 539 31.77 -22.50 -4.84
C GLY A 539 31.74 -21.63 -3.58
N ASP A 540 31.58 -20.31 -3.72
CA ASP A 540 31.50 -19.36 -2.60
C ASP A 540 30.10 -18.76 -2.47
N GLY A 541 29.27 -19.39 -1.63
CA GLY A 541 27.92 -18.91 -1.34
C GLY A 541 27.89 -17.65 -0.49
N ARG A 542 28.88 -17.44 0.38
CA ARG A 542 28.98 -16.25 1.24
C ARG A 542 29.27 -15.01 0.42
N ALA A 543 30.26 -15.08 -0.48
CA ALA A 543 30.58 -13.98 -1.38
C ALA A 543 29.42 -13.72 -2.36
N ALA A 544 28.76 -14.77 -2.86
CA ALA A 544 27.55 -14.62 -3.69
C ALA A 544 26.44 -13.84 -2.96
N ALA A 545 26.26 -14.06 -1.66
CA ALA A 545 25.23 -13.37 -0.87
C ALA A 545 25.52 -11.88 -0.65
N GLY A 546 26.79 -11.47 -0.73
CA GLY A 546 27.24 -10.08 -0.59
C GLY A 546 27.73 -9.44 -1.90
N ALA A 547 27.52 -10.09 -3.04
CA ALA A 547 28.12 -9.73 -4.32
C ALA A 547 27.78 -8.31 -4.80
N ASP A 548 26.68 -7.74 -4.31
CA ASP A 548 26.10 -6.49 -4.76
C ASP A 548 25.75 -5.55 -3.60
N GLY A 549 26.54 -5.58 -2.51
CA GLY A 549 26.30 -4.79 -1.30
C GLY A 549 26.00 -3.31 -1.55
N GLU A 550 26.70 -2.65 -2.48
CA GLU A 550 26.43 -1.26 -2.84
C GLU A 550 25.06 -1.05 -3.51
N ILE A 551 24.62 -2.01 -4.33
CA ILE A 551 23.33 -1.99 -5.02
C ILE A 551 22.21 -2.25 -4.00
N LEU A 552 22.41 -3.19 -3.07
CA LEU A 552 21.49 -3.41 -1.96
C LEU A 552 21.32 -2.15 -1.10
N GLU A 553 22.41 -1.47 -0.76
CA GLU A 553 22.38 -0.19 -0.03
C GLU A 553 21.65 0.91 -0.83
N ALA A 554 21.82 0.94 -2.15
CA ALA A 554 21.06 1.84 -3.01
C ALA A 554 19.56 1.53 -2.99
N PHE A 555 19.19 0.25 -3.05
CA PHE A 555 17.80 -0.18 -2.90
C PHE A 555 17.21 0.21 -1.54
N LEU A 556 17.98 0.06 -0.45
CA LEU A 556 17.54 0.47 0.89
C LEU A 556 17.20 1.97 0.95
N ARG A 557 18.02 2.83 0.35
CA ARG A 557 17.73 4.28 0.26
C ARG A 557 16.50 4.58 -0.61
N VAL A 558 16.33 3.85 -1.72
CA VAL A 558 15.17 4.03 -2.61
C VAL A 558 13.88 3.65 -1.90
N ARG A 559 13.84 2.49 -1.22
CA ARG A 559 12.62 1.98 -0.59
C ARG A 559 12.11 2.88 0.54
N GLU A 560 12.99 3.61 1.25
CA GLU A 560 12.61 4.52 2.34
C GLU A 560 11.54 5.54 1.92
N ARG A 561 11.58 6.00 0.67
CA ARG A 561 10.58 6.92 0.10
C ARG A 561 9.17 6.33 0.01
N TYR A 562 9.06 5.00 0.03
CA TYR A 562 7.84 4.25 -0.25
C TYR A 562 7.30 3.50 0.95
N LEU A 563 8.06 3.43 2.06
CA LEU A 563 7.62 2.76 3.28
C LEU A 563 6.36 3.42 3.86
N LEU A 564 5.53 2.59 4.51
CA LEU A 564 4.30 2.99 5.18
C LEU A 564 4.38 2.78 6.70
N TYR A 565 5.27 1.91 7.15
CA TYR A 565 5.42 1.44 8.54
C TYR A 565 6.79 1.73 9.09
#